data_AF-A0A433D2N2-F1
#
_entry.id   AF-A0A433D2N2-F1
#
_cell.length_a   1.000
_cell.length_b   1.000
_cell.length_c   1.000
_cell.angle_alpha   90.00
_cell.angle_beta   90.00
_cell.angle_gamma   90.00
#
_symmetry.space_group_name_H-M   'P 1'
#
loop_
_entity.id
_entity.type
_entity.pdbx_description
1 polymer ?
#
loop_
_entity_poly.entity_id
_entity_poly.type
_entity_poly.pdbx_seq_one_letter_code
_entity_poly.pdbx_strand_id
1 'polypeptide(L)'
;MFHRFQDGATIFDPSSTSDMFTSRLAIIIKDVPKQDRVGIVHEFRSKFTQIVSEEGEDNFISRLHKGQMSILPWPVFNDPGFYSTLSANPI
;
A
#
# COMPACT_ATOMS: atom_id res chain seq x y z
N MET A 1 8.29 -28.79 19.74
CA MET A 1 8.02 -28.41 18.33
C MET A 1 6.73 -27.60 18.19
N PHE A 2 5.60 -28.03 18.77
CA PHE A 2 4.32 -27.31 18.65
C PHE A 2 4.28 -25.91 19.28
N HIS A 3 5.03 -25.65 20.35
CA HIS A 3 5.07 -24.33 20.98
C HIS A 3 5.64 -23.25 20.05
N ARG A 4 6.73 -23.54 19.33
CA ARG A 4 7.33 -22.64 18.33
C ARG A 4 6.39 -22.31 17.17
N PHE A 5 5.53 -23.27 16.79
CA PHE A 5 4.52 -23.06 15.75
C PHE A 5 3.36 -22.20 16.25
N GLN A 6 2.92 -22.42 17.50
CA GLN A 6 1.93 -21.56 18.16
C GLN A 6 2.46 -20.14 18.36
N ASP A 7 3.72 -19.97 18.78
CA ASP A 7 4.40 -18.67 18.89
C ASP A 7 4.53 -17.96 17.53
N GLY A 8 4.77 -18.71 16.46
CA GLY A 8 4.79 -18.18 15.09
C GLY A 8 3.41 -17.77 14.58
N ALA A 9 2.34 -18.42 15.05
CA ALA A 9 0.97 -18.08 14.71
C ALA A 9 0.48 -16.84 15.50
N THR A 10 0.88 -16.68 16.76
CA THR A 10 0.59 -15.49 17.57
C THR A 10 1.42 -14.27 17.17
N ILE A 11 2.52 -14.44 16.44
CA ILE A 11 3.24 -13.32 15.81
C ILE A 11 2.35 -12.48 14.89
N PHE A 12 1.30 -13.08 14.30
CA PHE A 12 0.32 -12.37 13.47
C PHE A 12 -0.91 -11.93 14.24
N ASP A 13 -0.98 -12.22 15.55
CA ASP A 13 -2.03 -11.75 16.43
C ASP A 13 -1.79 -10.26 16.74
N PRO A 14 -2.60 -9.34 16.18
CA PRO A 14 -2.43 -7.91 16.32
C PRO A 14 -2.59 -7.43 17.77
N SER A 15 -3.23 -8.25 18.63
CA SER A 15 -3.42 -7.96 20.05
C SER A 15 -2.16 -8.22 20.91
N SER A 16 -1.26 -9.10 20.43
CA SER A 16 -0.03 -9.46 21.15
C SER A 16 1.24 -8.82 20.57
N THR A 17 1.18 -8.34 19.32
CA THR A 17 2.33 -7.78 18.58
C THR A 17 1.99 -6.46 17.88
N SER A 18 1.23 -5.58 18.55
CA SER A 18 0.86 -4.26 18.02
C SER A 18 2.05 -3.50 17.40
N ASP A 19 3.24 -3.59 18.00
CA ASP A 19 4.41 -2.83 17.55
C ASP A 19 5.14 -3.45 16.36
N MET A 20 4.78 -4.68 15.95
CA MET A 20 5.42 -5.39 14.85
C MET A 20 4.78 -5.07 13.49
N PHE A 21 3.49 -4.70 13.49
CA PHE A 21 2.74 -4.31 12.29
C PHE A 21 2.70 -2.79 12.12
N THR A 22 3.88 -2.19 11.93
CA THR A 22 4.05 -0.77 11.54
C THR A 22 4.25 -0.62 10.04
N SER A 23 3.73 -1.57 9.26
CA SER A 23 3.96 -1.60 7.82
C SER A 23 3.14 -0.53 7.12
N ARG A 24 3.68 0.05 6.05
CA ARG A 24 2.94 0.98 5.19
C ARG A 24 2.50 0.24 3.95
N LEU A 25 1.20 0.18 3.70
CA LEU A 25 0.67 -0.40 2.46
C LEU A 25 1.01 0.52 1.28
N ALA A 26 1.78 0.03 0.32
CA ALA A 26 2.10 0.75 -0.91
C ALA A 26 1.42 0.10 -2.11
N ILE A 27 0.57 0.86 -2.80
CA ILE A 27 -0.07 0.46 -4.05
C ILE A 27 0.63 1.23 -5.18
N ILE A 28 1.26 0.50 -6.10
CA ILE A 28 1.94 1.09 -7.27
C ILE A 28 1.06 0.86 -8.50
N ILE A 29 0.68 1.94 -9.16
CA ILE A 29 -0.13 1.90 -10.39
C ILE A 29 0.78 2.34 -11.53
N LYS A 30 1.09 1.44 -12.46
CA LYS A 30 1.98 1.74 -13.59
C LYS A 30 1.21 2.44 -14.71
N ASP A 31 1.96 3.12 -15.57
CA ASP A 31 1.49 3.70 -16.83
C ASP A 31 0.33 4.69 -16.67
N VAL A 32 0.45 5.59 -15.69
CA VAL A 32 -0.55 6.62 -15.42
C VAL A 32 -0.20 7.92 -16.16
N PRO A 33 -1.02 8.36 -17.13
CA PRO A 33 -0.85 9.65 -17.79
C PRO A 33 -0.91 10.80 -16.78
N LYS A 34 -0.17 11.88 -17.03
CA LYS A 34 -0.04 13.00 -16.07
C LYS A 34 -1.40 13.57 -15.63
N GLN A 35 -2.36 13.66 -16.55
CA GLN A 35 -3.70 14.18 -16.30
C GLN A 35 -4.54 13.31 -15.35
N ASP A 36 -4.26 12.00 -15.29
CA ASP A 36 -5.06 11.03 -14.54
C ASP A 36 -4.50 10.73 -13.15
N ARG A 37 -3.26 11.16 -12.85
CA ARG A 37 -2.55 10.83 -11.61
C ARG A 37 -3.29 11.22 -10.34
N VAL A 38 -4.00 12.34 -10.34
CA VAL A 38 -4.76 12.79 -9.16
C VAL A 38 -6.05 11.99 -9.03
N GLY A 39 -6.79 11.81 -10.14
CA GLY A 39 -8.04 11.09 -10.16
C GLY A 39 -7.88 9.63 -9.73
N ILE A 40 -6.84 8.96 -10.23
CA ILE A 40 -6.61 7.54 -9.93
C ILE A 40 -6.27 7.29 -8.47
N VAL A 41 -5.55 8.23 -7.82
CA VAL A 41 -5.25 8.14 -6.38
C VAL A 41 -6.54 8.23 -5.56
N HIS A 42 -7.44 9.15 -5.93
CA HIS A 42 -8.72 9.30 -5.24
C HIS A 42 -9.61 8.07 -5.45
N GLU A 43 -9.73 7.59 -6.68
CA GLU A 43 -10.53 6.42 -7.03
C GLU A 43 -10.06 5.17 -6.28
N PHE A 44 -8.76 4.88 -6.30
CA PHE A 44 -8.21 3.70 -5.61
C PHE A 44 -8.38 3.80 -4.10
N ARG A 45 -8.17 4.99 -3.51
CA ARG A 45 -8.41 5.18 -2.07
C ARG A 45 -9.88 4.94 -1.72
N SER A 46 -10.81 5.46 -2.51
CA SER A 46 -12.26 5.27 -2.29
C SER A 46 -12.65 3.79 -2.39
N LYS A 47 -12.26 3.11 -3.47
CA LYS A 47 -12.57 1.69 -3.69
C LYS A 47 -11.95 0.80 -2.61
N PHE A 48 -10.70 1.05 -2.25
CA PHE A 48 -10.03 0.29 -1.19
C PHE A 48 -10.74 0.47 0.15
N THR A 49 -11.11 1.71 0.50
CA THR A 49 -11.85 1.99 1.74
C THR A 49 -13.19 1.27 1.76
N GLN A 50 -13.90 1.26 0.63
CA GLN A 50 -15.16 0.54 0.50
C GLN A 50 -14.98 -0.98 0.71
N ILE A 51 -14.02 -1.60 0.01
CA ILE A 51 -13.72 -3.04 0.15
C ILE A 51 -13.38 -3.38 1.60
N VAL A 52 -12.53 -2.58 2.24
CA VAL A 52 -12.18 -2.78 3.64
C VAL A 52 -13.41 -2.68 4.56
N SER A 53 -14.29 -1.72 4.31
CA SER A 53 -15.51 -1.55 5.11
C SER A 53 -16.51 -2.70 4.95
N GLU A 54 -16.60 -3.30 3.76
CA GLU A 54 -17.48 -4.44 3.47
C GLU A 54 -16.98 -5.72 4.16
N GLU A 55 -15.67 -5.92 4.25
CA GLU A 55 -15.03 -7.06 4.95
C GLU A 55 -15.04 -6.92 6.50
N GLY A 56 -15.30 -5.71 7.01
CA GLY A 56 -15.43 -5.43 8.45
C GLY A 56 -14.12 -5.19 9.22
N GLU A 57 -14.25 -4.83 10.50
CA GLU A 57 -13.15 -4.42 11.41
C GLU A 57 -12.12 -5.52 11.70
N ASP A 58 -12.45 -6.78 11.41
CA ASP A 58 -11.55 -7.93 11.55
C ASP A 58 -10.66 -8.15 10.29
N ASN A 59 -10.68 -7.23 9.32
CA ASN A 59 -9.82 -7.33 8.15
C ASN A 59 -8.33 -7.22 8.55
N PHE A 60 -7.58 -8.31 8.33
CA PHE A 60 -6.14 -8.39 8.57
C PHE A 60 -5.37 -7.25 7.88
N ILE A 61 -5.79 -6.84 6.69
CA ILE A 61 -5.12 -5.79 5.92
C ILE A 61 -5.16 -4.46 6.68
N SER A 62 -6.31 -4.07 7.23
CA SER A 62 -6.47 -2.83 8.01
C SER A 62 -5.55 -2.79 9.24
N ARG A 63 -5.40 -3.94 9.90
CA ARG A 63 -4.54 -4.09 11.08
C ARG A 63 -3.06 -4.08 10.72
N LEU A 64 -2.69 -4.65 9.58
CA LEU A 64 -1.32 -4.70 9.09
C LEU A 64 -0.75 -3.30 8.79
N HIS A 65 -1.58 -2.42 8.20
CA HIS A 65 -1.11 -1.11 7.77
C HIS A 65 -1.47 0.03 8.71
N LYS A 66 -2.33 -0.18 9.72
CA LYS A 66 -2.75 0.85 10.70
C LYS A 66 -3.18 2.18 10.07
N GLY A 67 -3.84 2.13 8.91
CA GLY A 67 -4.21 3.33 8.14
C GLY A 67 -3.07 4.03 7.38
N GLN A 68 -1.83 3.54 7.47
CA GLN A 68 -0.70 4.00 6.68
C GLN A 68 -0.74 3.41 5.26
N MET A 69 -1.24 4.19 4.30
CA MET A 69 -1.31 3.81 2.89
C MET A 69 -0.66 4.86 1.98
N SER A 70 0.07 4.39 0.96
CA SER A 70 0.49 5.19 -0.20
C SER A 70 -0.11 4.62 -1.47
N ILE A 71 -0.57 5.50 -2.35
CA ILE A 71 -0.92 5.15 -3.73
C ILE A 71 0.04 5.95 -4.61
N LEU A 72 0.86 5.24 -5.37
CA LEU A 72 1.96 5.79 -6.16
C LEU A 72 1.62 5.59 -7.66
N PRO A 73 1.06 6.62 -8.33
CA PRO A 73 0.86 6.57 -9.77
C PRO A 73 2.19 6.80 -10.48
N TRP A 74 2.73 5.75 -11.06
CA TRP A 74 3.94 5.79 -11.85
C TRP A 74 3.67 6.30 -13.27
N PRO A 75 4.60 7.11 -13.82
CA PRO A 75 4.48 7.65 -15.16
C PRO A 75 4.46 6.54 -16.22
N VAL A 76 3.94 6.88 -17.40
CA VAL A 76 4.11 6.06 -18.61
C VAL A 76 5.58 6.05 -18.97
N PHE A 77 6.21 4.87 -18.92
CA PHE A 77 7.65 4.72 -19.12
C PHE A 77 8.12 4.99 -20.56
N ASN A 78 7.20 4.95 -21.52
CA ASN A 78 7.48 5.24 -22.92
C ASN A 78 7.31 6.72 -23.28
N ASP A 79 6.96 7.59 -22.33
CA ASP A 79 6.96 9.03 -22.55
C ASP A 79 8.41 9.55 -22.54
N PRO A 80 8.94 10.13 -23.64
CA PRO A 80 10.29 10.70 -23.67
C PRO A 80 10.52 11.76 -22.59
N GLY A 81 9.45 12.43 -22.13
CA GLY A 81 9.49 13.37 -21.03
C GLY A 81 9.89 12.75 -19.70
N PHE A 82 9.64 11.45 -19.49
CA PHE A 82 10.02 10.72 -18.28
C PHE A 82 11.55 10.70 -18.09
N TYR A 83 12.32 10.32 -19.11
CA TYR A 83 13.78 10.22 -19.01
C TYR A 83 14.46 11.59 -18.85
N SER A 84 13.80 12.66 -19.30
CA SER A 84 14.27 14.04 -19.09
C SER A 84 14.20 14.46 -17.61
N THR A 85 13.32 13.85 -16.81
CA THR A 85 13.26 14.12 -15.37
C THR A 85 14.36 13.41 -14.57
N LEU A 86 14.92 12.31 -15.12
CA LEU A 86 16.02 11.57 -14.49
C LEU A 86 17.38 12.25 -14.68
N SER A 87 17.54 13.07 -15.73
CA SER A 87 18.77 13.82 -15.98
C SER A 87 18.85 15.15 -15.23
N ALA A 88 17.72 15.70 -14.78
CA ALA A 88 17.65 17.03 -14.17
C ALA A 88 17.94 17.05 -12.66
N ASN A 89 17.97 15.90 -11.97
CA ASN A 89 18.38 15.77 -10.57
C ASN A 89 19.10 14.42 -10.38
N PRO A 90 20.45 14.41 -10.31
CA PRO A 90 21.15 13.19 -9.90
C PRO A 90 20.81 12.89 -8.43
N ILE A 91 20.52 11.63 -8.15
CA ILE A 91 20.34 11.10 -6.78
C ILE A 91 21.64 11.26 -6.00
#